data_AF-A0A7K6WFT1-F1
#
_entry.id   AF-A0A7K6WFT1-F1
#
_cell.length_a   1.000
_cell.length_b   1.000
_cell.length_c   1.000
_cell.angle_alpha   90.00
_cell.angle_beta   90.00
_cell.angle_gamma   90.00
#
_symmetry.space_group_name_H-M   'P 1'
#
loop_
_entity.id
_entity.type
_entity.pdbx_description
1 polymer ?
#
loop_
_entity_poly.entity_id
_entity_poly.type
_entity_poly.pdbx_seq_one_letter_code
_entity_poly.pdbx_strand_id
1 'polypeptide(L)'
;AVCSQEAMTGPCRAVMPRWYFDPNERKCVRFIYGGCGGNRNNFESEEYCVAVCKKMMPADDVDVYFETPADDNEHARFQKAKEQLEVRHHNRMDRVKKEWEEAEHQAVNLPKAERQTLIQHFQAMVKSLEKEAASEKQQLVETHLARVEAILNDRRRIALENYLAALQADPPRPHRILQALKRYVRAENKDRLHTIRHYQHVLAVDPEKAAQMKSQVMTHLRVIEERMNQSLSLLYKVPYVAEEIQDEIDELLQEQRADMDQFTSSISESQVDVRVSSEESEEIPLEGKPFRPFRVKAIPALPESEGT
;
A
#
# COMPACT_ATOMS: atom_id res chain seq x y z
N ALA A 1 -38.23 9.19 6.43
CA ALA A 1 -37.14 8.36 6.99
C ALA A 1 -36.63 9.03 8.27
N VAL A 2 -35.83 8.37 9.12
CA VAL A 2 -35.29 8.99 10.36
C VAL A 2 -34.44 10.22 10.02
N CYS A 3 -33.55 10.08 9.03
CA CYS A 3 -32.59 11.10 8.58
C CYS A 3 -33.21 12.24 7.75
N SER A 4 -34.54 12.36 7.71
CA SER A 4 -35.23 13.47 7.03
C SER A 4 -36.02 14.34 8.00
N GLN A 5 -35.91 14.08 9.31
CA GLN A 5 -36.60 14.84 10.35
C GLN A 5 -35.70 15.96 10.87
N GLU A 6 -36.26 17.08 11.31
CA GLU A 6 -35.48 18.16 11.95
C GLU A 6 -35.01 17.77 13.36
N ALA A 7 -34.00 18.45 13.89
CA ALA A 7 -33.62 18.29 15.29
C ALA A 7 -34.78 18.70 16.21
N MET A 8 -35.05 17.92 17.26
CA MET A 8 -36.12 18.22 18.21
C MET A 8 -35.62 18.16 19.65
N THR A 9 -35.46 19.34 20.27
CA THR A 9 -35.04 19.46 21.68
C THR A 9 -36.06 18.84 22.64
N GLY A 10 -37.35 18.90 22.34
CA GLY A 10 -38.41 18.42 23.23
C GLY A 10 -38.72 19.39 24.38
N PRO A 11 -39.76 19.11 25.19
CA PRO A 11 -40.28 20.06 26.18
C PRO A 11 -39.50 20.10 27.50
N CYS A 12 -38.67 19.09 27.79
CA CYS A 12 -37.84 19.07 28.99
C CYS A 12 -36.62 20.01 28.85
N ARG A 13 -36.01 20.35 29.99
CA ARG A 13 -34.94 21.38 30.08
C ARG A 13 -33.56 20.83 30.47
N ALA A 14 -33.32 19.53 30.29
CA ALA A 14 -31.97 19.00 30.44
C ALA A 14 -31.08 19.49 29.29
N VAL A 15 -29.78 19.61 29.54
CA VAL A 15 -28.79 19.95 28.51
C VAL A 15 -28.04 18.68 28.14
N MET A 16 -28.63 17.89 27.23
CA MET A 16 -28.01 16.65 26.77
C MET A 16 -27.49 16.83 25.34
N PRO A 17 -26.16 16.94 25.14
CA PRO A 17 -25.60 16.97 23.80
C PRO A 17 -25.91 15.67 23.06
N ARG A 18 -26.50 15.80 21.87
CA ARG A 18 -26.88 14.70 20.97
C ARG A 18 -26.48 15.07 19.55
N TRP A 19 -26.57 14.09 18.65
CA TRP A 19 -26.31 14.27 17.22
C TRP A 19 -27.60 14.07 16.43
N TYR A 20 -27.80 14.85 15.39
CA TYR A 20 -28.88 14.65 14.41
C TYR A 20 -28.31 14.81 13.00
N PHE A 21 -28.95 14.20 12.01
CA PHE A 21 -28.59 14.37 10.62
C PHE A 21 -29.30 15.60 10.02
N ASP A 22 -28.54 16.56 9.53
CA ASP A 22 -29.06 17.70 8.77
C ASP A 22 -29.11 17.34 7.28
N PRO A 23 -30.30 17.23 6.65
CA PRO A 23 -30.43 16.91 5.24
C PRO A 23 -29.95 18.01 4.29
N ASN A 24 -29.86 19.27 4.76
CA ASN A 24 -29.36 20.39 3.97
C ASN A 24 -27.83 20.36 3.90
N GLU A 25 -27.17 20.14 5.05
CA GLU A 25 -25.71 20.02 5.12
C GLU A 25 -25.20 18.63 4.72
N ARG A 26 -26.09 17.63 4.68
CA ARG A 26 -25.80 16.21 4.50
C ARG A 26 -24.76 15.68 5.50
N LYS A 27 -24.84 16.14 6.73
CA LYS A 27 -23.89 15.83 7.81
C LYS A 27 -24.61 15.63 9.14
N CYS A 28 -23.96 14.90 10.04
CA CYS A 28 -24.40 14.79 11.43
C CYS A 28 -23.88 16.00 12.22
N VAL A 29 -24.78 16.72 12.87
CA VAL A 29 -24.48 17.95 13.60
C VAL A 29 -24.93 17.81 15.05
N ARG A 30 -24.19 18.45 15.98
CA ARG A 30 -24.56 18.45 17.40
C ARG A 30 -25.77 19.36 17.64
N PHE A 31 -26.67 18.91 18.51
CA PHE A 31 -27.76 19.72 19.05
C PHE A 31 -28.00 19.39 20.53
N ILE A 32 -28.79 20.22 21.21
CA ILE A 32 -29.18 20.00 22.60
C ILE A 32 -30.56 19.33 22.65
N TYR A 33 -30.59 18.14 23.26
CA TYR A 33 -31.82 17.43 23.60
C TYR A 33 -32.21 17.71 25.05
N GLY A 34 -33.48 18.04 25.25
CA GLY A 34 -34.09 18.42 26.51
C GLY A 34 -34.28 17.27 27.51
N GLY A 35 -34.04 16.02 27.10
CA GLY A 35 -34.12 14.83 27.95
C GLY A 35 -35.46 14.10 27.95
N CYS A 36 -36.49 14.64 27.29
CA CYS A 36 -37.74 13.92 27.05
C CYS A 36 -38.42 14.35 25.73
N GLY A 37 -39.26 13.47 25.18
CA GLY A 37 -39.92 13.70 23.89
C GLY A 37 -38.96 13.56 22.71
N GLY A 38 -39.07 14.46 21.74
CA GLY A 38 -38.20 14.45 20.55
C GLY A 38 -38.65 13.48 19.46
N ASN A 39 -37.82 13.35 18.43
CA ASN A 39 -38.02 12.41 17.33
C ASN A 39 -36.82 11.44 17.21
N ARG A 40 -36.82 10.60 16.17
CA ARG A 40 -35.78 9.56 16.01
C ARG A 40 -34.49 10.08 15.40
N ASN A 41 -34.45 11.31 14.88
CA ASN A 41 -33.21 11.93 14.42
C ASN A 41 -32.45 12.52 15.62
N ASN A 42 -32.09 11.63 16.54
CA ASN A 42 -31.45 11.93 17.82
C ASN A 42 -30.57 10.74 18.20
N PHE A 43 -29.26 10.94 18.10
CA PHE A 43 -28.24 9.91 18.25
C PHE A 43 -27.27 10.29 19.37
N GLU A 44 -26.74 9.28 20.05
CA GLU A 44 -25.83 9.46 21.19
C GLU A 44 -24.40 9.80 20.76
N SER A 45 -24.02 9.44 19.53
CA SER A 45 -22.70 9.71 18.97
C SER A 45 -22.79 10.11 17.49
N GLU A 46 -21.76 10.78 16.99
CA GLU A 46 -21.62 11.17 15.58
C GLU A 46 -21.58 9.91 14.70
N GLU A 47 -20.84 8.89 15.13
CA GLU A 47 -20.62 7.64 14.40
C GLU A 47 -21.94 6.88 14.23
N TYR A 48 -22.79 6.85 15.27
CA TYR A 48 -24.09 6.19 15.17
C TYR A 48 -25.03 6.94 14.22
N CYS A 49 -25.02 8.28 14.28
CA CYS A 49 -25.76 9.10 13.32
C CYS A 49 -25.31 8.83 11.88
N VAL A 50 -23.99 8.85 11.65
CA VAL A 50 -23.39 8.59 10.33
C VAL A 50 -23.74 7.18 9.85
N ALA A 51 -23.65 6.16 10.70
CA ALA A 51 -24.00 4.79 10.34
C ALA A 51 -25.47 4.63 9.92
N VAL A 52 -26.40 5.27 10.63
CA VAL A 52 -27.84 5.23 10.31
C VAL A 52 -28.17 6.03 9.05
N CYS A 53 -27.49 7.16 8.84
CA CYS A 53 -27.80 8.11 7.78
C CYS A 53 -26.85 8.08 6.57
N LYS A 54 -25.90 7.13 6.53
CA LYS A 54 -24.84 7.03 5.51
C LYS A 54 -25.35 7.14 4.07
N LYS A 55 -26.51 6.55 3.76
CA LYS A 55 -27.11 6.57 2.41
C LYS A 55 -27.54 7.96 1.93
N MET A 56 -27.74 8.91 2.84
CA MET A 56 -28.10 10.30 2.51
C MET A 56 -26.89 11.24 2.48
N MET A 57 -25.72 10.74 2.90
CA MET A 57 -24.45 11.45 2.78
C MET A 57 -23.90 11.29 1.36
N PRO A 58 -23.07 12.23 0.87
CA PRO A 58 -22.30 11.99 -0.34
C PRO A 58 -21.45 10.73 -0.14
N ALA A 59 -21.52 9.78 -1.09
CA ALA A 59 -20.61 8.64 -1.06
C ALA A 59 -19.18 9.17 -1.13
N ASP A 60 -18.36 8.78 -0.17
CA ASP A 60 -16.95 9.15 -0.18
C ASP A 60 -16.24 8.40 -1.31
N ASP A 61 -15.33 9.04 -2.03
CA ASP A 61 -14.60 8.43 -3.15
C ASP A 61 -13.85 7.16 -2.73
N VAL A 62 -13.48 7.04 -1.45
CA VAL A 62 -12.92 5.81 -0.86
C VAL A 62 -13.95 4.68 -0.77
N ASP A 63 -15.19 4.98 -0.36
CA ASP A 63 -16.28 3.99 -0.33
C ASP A 63 -16.60 3.53 -1.76
N VAL A 64 -16.66 4.49 -2.70
CA VAL A 64 -16.87 4.20 -4.13
C VAL A 64 -15.78 3.28 -4.67
N TYR A 65 -14.52 3.48 -4.28
CA TYR A 65 -13.42 2.63 -4.68
C TYR A 65 -13.64 1.15 -4.28
N PHE A 66 -14.05 0.90 -3.05
CA PHE A 66 -14.30 -0.47 -2.57
C PHE A 66 -15.53 -1.12 -3.22
N GLU A 67 -16.57 -0.35 -3.55
CA GLU A 67 -17.79 -0.85 -4.20
C GLU A 67 -17.61 -1.08 -5.71
N THR A 68 -16.75 -0.30 -6.38
CA THR A 68 -16.50 -0.46 -7.81
C THR A 68 -15.72 -1.74 -8.12
N PRO A 69 -16.11 -2.50 -9.16
CA PRO A 69 -15.37 -3.67 -9.60
C PRO A 69 -14.02 -3.28 -10.22
N ALA A 70 -13.06 -4.18 -10.16
CA ALA A 70 -11.73 -4.00 -10.74
C ALA A 70 -11.82 -3.92 -12.27
N ASP A 71 -11.24 -2.87 -12.86
CA ASP A 71 -11.25 -2.65 -14.31
C ASP A 71 -9.99 -1.94 -14.83
N ASP A 72 -9.97 -1.59 -16.12
CA ASP A 72 -8.83 -0.94 -16.75
C ASP A 72 -8.50 0.44 -16.15
N ASN A 73 -9.47 1.08 -15.46
CA ASN A 73 -9.32 2.37 -14.82
C ASN A 73 -8.97 2.27 -13.31
N GLU A 74 -8.70 1.06 -12.82
CA GLU A 74 -8.40 0.77 -11.41
C GLU A 74 -7.32 1.68 -10.82
N HIS A 75 -6.23 1.95 -11.56
CA HIS A 75 -5.15 2.82 -11.04
C HIS A 75 -5.60 4.27 -10.84
N ALA A 76 -6.40 4.83 -11.75
CA ALA A 76 -6.91 6.19 -11.59
C ALA A 76 -7.86 6.30 -10.40
N ARG A 77 -8.72 5.29 -10.18
CA ARG A 77 -9.60 5.23 -9.00
C ARG A 77 -8.81 5.11 -7.71
N PHE A 78 -7.79 4.26 -7.69
CA PHE A 78 -6.92 4.11 -6.53
C PHE A 78 -6.22 5.43 -6.17
N GLN A 79 -5.64 6.14 -7.15
CA GLN A 79 -5.00 7.44 -6.88
C GLN A 79 -6.00 8.45 -6.32
N LYS A 80 -7.20 8.52 -6.91
CA LYS A 80 -8.27 9.41 -6.41
C LYS A 80 -8.66 9.05 -4.98
N ALA A 81 -8.89 7.77 -4.67
CA ALA A 81 -9.23 7.30 -3.34
C ALA A 81 -8.10 7.57 -2.33
N LYS A 82 -6.84 7.41 -2.75
CA LYS A 82 -5.67 7.70 -1.92
C LYS A 82 -5.58 9.18 -1.57
N GLU A 83 -5.70 10.07 -2.55
CA GLU A 83 -5.70 11.52 -2.33
C GLU A 83 -6.84 11.94 -1.38
N GLN A 84 -8.05 11.40 -1.59
CA GLN A 84 -9.20 11.69 -0.74
C GLN A 84 -9.01 11.18 0.69
N LEU A 85 -8.37 10.02 0.86
CA LEU A 85 -8.03 9.49 2.19
C LEU A 85 -7.01 10.38 2.93
N GLU A 86 -6.00 10.88 2.21
CA GLU A 86 -5.01 11.83 2.75
C GLU A 86 -5.67 13.15 3.16
N VAL A 87 -6.53 13.71 2.32
CA VAL A 87 -7.33 14.91 2.63
C VAL A 87 -8.22 14.68 3.86
N ARG A 88 -8.87 13.52 3.95
CA ARG A 88 -9.72 13.17 5.10
C ARG A 88 -8.92 13.11 6.39
N HIS A 89 -7.75 12.46 6.37
CA HIS A 89 -6.87 12.40 7.54
C HIS A 89 -6.41 13.80 7.96
N HIS A 90 -5.98 14.63 7.00
CA HIS A 90 -5.55 16.01 7.26
C HIS A 90 -6.66 16.85 7.91
N ASN A 91 -7.89 16.80 7.38
CA ASN A 91 -9.03 17.52 7.94
C ASN A 91 -9.38 17.06 9.38
N ARG A 92 -9.29 15.75 9.66
CA ARG A 92 -9.50 15.21 11.03
C ARG A 92 -8.39 15.69 11.98
N MET A 93 -7.13 15.67 11.54
CA MET A 93 -5.98 16.19 12.29
C MET A 93 -6.12 17.67 12.62
N ASP A 94 -6.48 18.50 11.63
CA ASP A 94 -6.66 19.93 11.81
C ASP A 94 -7.78 20.28 12.80
N ARG A 95 -8.86 19.50 12.81
CA ARG A 95 -9.95 19.66 13.79
C ARG A 95 -9.44 19.41 15.21
N VAL A 96 -8.74 18.29 15.43
CA VAL A 96 -8.16 17.98 16.74
C VAL A 96 -7.13 19.02 17.17
N LYS A 97 -6.32 19.51 16.23
CA LYS A 97 -5.35 20.57 16.50
C LYS A 97 -6.02 21.85 16.99
N LYS A 98 -7.09 22.30 16.33
CA LYS A 98 -7.86 23.47 16.76
C LYS A 98 -8.50 23.27 18.13
N GLU A 99 -9.14 22.11 18.35
CA GLU A 99 -9.73 21.77 19.65
C GLU A 99 -8.68 21.75 20.77
N TRP A 100 -7.46 21.28 20.48
CA TRP A 100 -6.34 21.29 21.41
C TRP A 100 -5.89 22.73 21.72
N GLU A 101 -5.66 23.57 20.70
CA GLU A 101 -5.27 24.98 20.87
C GLU A 101 -6.31 25.77 21.72
N GLU A 102 -7.60 25.56 21.45
CA GLU A 102 -8.69 26.18 22.21
C GLU A 102 -8.72 25.69 23.67
N ALA A 103 -8.55 24.39 23.90
CA ALA A 103 -8.52 23.81 25.23
C ALA A 103 -7.30 24.28 26.04
N GLU A 104 -6.14 24.41 25.41
CA GLU A 104 -4.93 24.96 26.04
C GLU A 104 -5.11 26.42 26.46
N HIS A 105 -5.73 27.23 25.59
CA HIS A 105 -6.05 28.62 25.91
C HIS A 105 -6.99 28.73 27.12
N GLN A 106 -7.96 27.83 27.26
CA GLN A 106 -8.86 27.77 28.42
C GLN A 106 -8.15 27.23 29.68
N ALA A 107 -7.13 26.37 29.52
CA ALA A 107 -6.44 25.69 30.60
C ALA A 107 -5.32 26.49 31.28
N VAL A 108 -5.08 27.75 30.87
CA VAL A 108 -3.98 28.61 31.37
C VAL A 108 -3.98 28.74 32.90
N ASN A 109 -5.17 28.78 33.52
CA ASN A 109 -5.35 28.94 34.97
C ASN A 109 -5.61 27.62 35.72
N LEU A 110 -5.59 26.47 35.05
CA LEU A 110 -5.85 25.18 35.68
C LEU A 110 -4.64 24.66 36.47
N PRO A 111 -4.88 23.87 37.54
CA PRO A 111 -3.82 23.16 38.25
C PRO A 111 -2.97 22.28 37.32
N LYS A 112 -1.69 22.12 37.67
CA LYS A 112 -0.74 21.34 36.86
C LYS A 112 -1.22 19.91 36.54
N ALA A 113 -1.87 19.26 37.50
CA ALA A 113 -2.38 17.90 37.32
C ALA A 113 -3.48 17.84 36.24
N GLU A 114 -4.43 18.77 36.27
CA GLU A 114 -5.52 18.84 35.27
C GLU A 114 -4.98 19.19 33.88
N ARG A 115 -4.01 20.10 33.80
CA ARG A 115 -3.32 20.42 32.53
C ARG A 115 -2.59 19.21 31.96
N GLN A 116 -1.97 18.39 32.81
CA GLN A 116 -1.30 17.17 32.37
C GLN A 116 -2.30 16.15 31.81
N THR A 117 -3.48 16.01 32.45
CA THR A 117 -4.56 15.15 31.95
C THR A 117 -5.08 15.63 30.60
N LEU A 118 -5.21 16.95 30.41
CA LEU A 118 -5.63 17.53 29.12
C LEU A 118 -4.65 17.18 27.99
N ILE A 119 -3.35 17.38 28.22
CA ILE A 119 -2.30 17.04 27.24
C ILE A 119 -2.34 15.55 26.90
N GLN A 120 -2.45 14.68 27.91
CA GLN A 120 -2.54 13.24 27.70
C GLN A 120 -3.76 12.83 26.88
N HIS A 121 -4.90 13.50 27.09
CA HIS A 121 -6.12 13.24 26.33
C HIS A 121 -5.92 13.53 24.82
N PHE A 122 -5.41 14.70 24.47
CA PHE A 122 -5.17 15.05 23.07
C PHE A 122 -4.05 14.21 22.43
N GLN A 123 -2.99 13.88 23.17
CA GLN A 123 -1.97 12.94 22.70
C GLN A 123 -2.55 11.56 22.38
N ALA A 124 -3.45 11.05 23.23
CA ALA A 124 -4.14 9.78 22.97
C ALA A 124 -5.06 9.88 21.75
N MET A 125 -5.74 11.01 21.56
CA MET A 125 -6.60 11.26 20.40
C MET A 125 -5.81 11.28 19.09
N VAL A 126 -4.70 12.04 19.04
CA VAL A 126 -3.81 12.10 17.87
C VAL A 126 -3.28 10.70 17.53
N LYS A 127 -2.74 10.00 18.54
CA LYS A 127 -2.23 8.63 18.35
C LYS A 127 -3.30 7.66 17.83
N SER A 128 -4.54 7.80 18.30
CA SER A 128 -5.67 6.99 17.82
C SER A 128 -5.96 7.26 16.35
N LEU A 129 -6.02 8.53 15.95
CA LEU A 129 -6.30 8.94 14.58
C LEU A 129 -5.16 8.60 13.61
N GLU A 130 -3.90 8.70 14.03
CA GLU A 130 -2.74 8.23 13.26
C GLU A 130 -2.82 6.72 12.99
N LYS A 131 -3.18 5.94 14.03
CA LYS A 131 -3.37 4.49 13.89
C LYS A 131 -4.52 4.15 12.95
N GLU A 132 -5.64 4.87 13.05
CA GLU A 132 -6.78 4.70 12.16
C GLU A 132 -6.39 4.99 10.70
N ALA A 133 -5.72 6.12 10.45
CA ALA A 133 -5.27 6.51 9.11
C ALA A 133 -4.27 5.52 8.51
N ALA A 134 -3.35 4.98 9.33
CA ALA A 134 -2.44 3.92 8.91
C ALA A 134 -3.20 2.65 8.50
N SER A 135 -4.23 2.26 9.26
CA SER A 135 -5.08 1.11 8.94
C SER A 135 -5.91 1.31 7.68
N GLU A 136 -6.54 2.48 7.50
CA GLU A 136 -7.31 2.81 6.30
C GLU A 136 -6.42 2.80 5.04
N LYS A 137 -5.21 3.39 5.14
CA LYS A 137 -4.23 3.40 4.05
C LYS A 137 -3.76 1.99 3.70
N GLN A 138 -3.50 1.15 4.70
CA GLN A 138 -3.10 -0.23 4.49
C GLN A 138 -4.20 -1.01 3.76
N GLN A 139 -5.45 -0.92 4.21
CA GLN A 139 -6.58 -1.58 3.56
C GLN A 139 -6.74 -1.16 2.09
N LEU A 140 -6.61 0.14 1.80
CA LEU A 140 -6.69 0.66 0.45
C LEU A 140 -5.58 0.09 -0.45
N VAL A 141 -4.34 0.07 0.04
CA VAL A 141 -3.18 -0.46 -0.69
C VAL A 141 -3.30 -1.97 -0.92
N GLU A 142 -3.66 -2.75 0.09
CA GLU A 142 -3.81 -4.20 -0.03
C GLU A 142 -4.91 -4.58 -1.03
N THR A 143 -6.04 -3.87 -1.00
CA THR A 143 -7.12 -4.07 -1.97
C THR A 143 -6.67 -3.74 -3.38
N HIS A 144 -5.94 -2.64 -3.56
CA HIS A 144 -5.39 -2.26 -4.85
C HIS A 144 -4.42 -3.31 -5.40
N LEU A 145 -3.48 -3.78 -4.58
CA LEU A 145 -2.51 -4.79 -4.96
C LEU A 145 -3.21 -6.08 -5.40
N ALA A 146 -4.20 -6.55 -4.64
CA ALA A 146 -4.98 -7.75 -4.98
C ALA A 146 -5.75 -7.60 -6.31
N ARG A 147 -6.36 -6.42 -6.54
CA ARG A 147 -7.07 -6.13 -7.80
C ARG A 147 -6.11 -6.07 -8.99
N VAL A 148 -4.97 -5.40 -8.84
CA VAL A 148 -3.96 -5.30 -9.89
C VAL A 148 -3.40 -6.68 -10.23
N GLU A 149 -3.09 -7.50 -9.22
CA GLU A 149 -2.64 -8.89 -9.43
C GLU A 149 -3.69 -9.69 -10.21
N ALA A 150 -4.97 -9.61 -9.84
CA ALA A 150 -6.05 -10.28 -10.56
C ALA A 150 -6.14 -9.82 -12.03
N ILE A 151 -6.11 -8.50 -12.28
CA ILE A 151 -6.15 -7.93 -13.63
C ILE A 151 -4.95 -8.39 -14.47
N LEU A 152 -3.74 -8.41 -13.88
CA LEU A 152 -2.52 -8.87 -14.55
C LEU A 152 -2.60 -10.36 -14.89
N ASN A 153 -3.06 -11.18 -13.95
CA ASN A 153 -3.24 -12.62 -14.14
C ASN A 153 -4.26 -12.92 -15.25
N ASP A 154 -5.40 -12.23 -15.28
CA ASP A 154 -6.41 -12.42 -16.34
C ASP A 154 -5.91 -11.96 -17.71
N ARG A 155 -5.27 -10.80 -17.80
CA ARG A 155 -4.68 -10.31 -19.06
C ARG A 155 -3.62 -11.28 -19.60
N ARG A 156 -2.75 -11.80 -18.74
CA ARG A 156 -1.76 -12.82 -19.10
C ARG A 156 -2.44 -14.08 -19.63
N ARG A 157 -3.44 -14.61 -18.90
CA ARG A 157 -4.19 -15.81 -19.29
C ARG A 157 -4.84 -15.65 -20.66
N ILE A 158 -5.58 -14.58 -20.87
CA ILE A 158 -6.25 -14.29 -22.14
C ILE A 158 -5.22 -14.13 -23.28
N ALA A 159 -4.10 -13.45 -23.04
CA ALA A 159 -3.06 -13.30 -24.04
C ALA A 159 -2.40 -14.64 -24.41
N LEU A 160 -2.18 -15.51 -23.43
CA LEU A 160 -1.65 -16.86 -23.63
C LEU A 160 -2.63 -17.73 -24.42
N GLU A 161 -3.91 -17.72 -24.06
CA GLU A 161 -4.98 -18.45 -24.78
C GLU A 161 -5.02 -18.03 -26.26
N ASN A 162 -4.95 -16.73 -26.55
CA ASN A 162 -4.90 -16.22 -27.92
C ASN A 162 -3.64 -16.64 -28.68
N TYR A 163 -2.48 -16.67 -28.01
CA TYR A 163 -1.23 -17.14 -28.59
C TYR A 163 -1.28 -18.65 -28.91
N LEU A 164 -1.78 -19.46 -27.99
CA LEU A 164 -1.99 -20.90 -28.21
C LEU A 164 -2.94 -21.16 -29.38
N ALA A 165 -4.04 -20.41 -29.47
CA ALA A 165 -4.98 -20.50 -30.59
C ALA A 165 -4.32 -20.12 -31.93
N ALA A 166 -3.44 -19.13 -31.94
CA ALA A 166 -2.70 -18.74 -33.15
C ALA A 166 -1.68 -19.82 -33.58
N LEU A 167 -1.02 -20.47 -32.63
CA LEU A 167 -0.10 -21.60 -32.89
C LEU A 167 -0.82 -22.83 -33.45
N GLN A 168 -2.04 -23.10 -32.97
CA GLN A 168 -2.84 -24.25 -33.36
C GLN A 168 -3.66 -24.01 -34.64
N ALA A 169 -3.61 -22.81 -35.22
CA ALA A 169 -4.32 -22.50 -36.44
C ALA A 169 -3.76 -23.32 -37.62
N ASP A 170 -4.63 -23.70 -38.55
CA ASP A 170 -4.27 -24.46 -39.75
C ASP A 170 -4.63 -23.66 -41.03
N PRO A 171 -3.65 -23.20 -41.84
CA PRO A 171 -2.21 -23.25 -41.56
C PRO A 171 -1.79 -22.19 -40.51
N PRO A 172 -0.68 -22.42 -39.77
CA PRO A 172 -0.15 -21.43 -38.85
C PRO A 172 0.29 -20.16 -39.62
N ARG A 173 -0.05 -18.98 -39.09
CA ARG A 173 0.25 -17.71 -39.77
C ARG A 173 1.31 -16.93 -38.98
N PRO A 174 2.53 -16.75 -39.52
CA PRO A 174 3.63 -16.08 -38.82
C PRO A 174 3.23 -14.74 -38.21
N HIS A 175 2.62 -13.86 -39.01
CA HIS A 175 2.17 -12.55 -38.54
C HIS A 175 1.17 -12.60 -37.37
N ARG A 176 0.22 -13.55 -37.38
CA ARG A 176 -0.77 -13.69 -36.30
C ARG A 176 -0.13 -14.23 -35.02
N ILE A 177 0.76 -15.20 -35.17
CA ILE A 177 1.52 -15.78 -34.05
C ILE A 177 2.39 -14.71 -33.40
N LEU A 178 3.15 -13.94 -34.21
CA LEU A 178 3.98 -12.85 -33.72
C LEU A 178 3.16 -11.77 -33.00
N GLN A 179 2.00 -11.36 -33.53
CA GLN A 179 1.14 -10.40 -32.85
C GLN A 179 0.61 -10.92 -31.51
N ALA A 180 0.16 -12.18 -31.46
CA ALA A 180 -0.34 -12.79 -30.23
C ALA A 180 0.78 -12.95 -29.19
N LEU A 181 1.97 -13.38 -29.63
CA LEU A 181 3.16 -13.48 -28.79
C LEU A 181 3.56 -12.10 -28.23
N LYS A 182 3.64 -11.06 -29.07
CA LYS A 182 3.92 -9.69 -28.62
C LYS A 182 2.94 -9.21 -27.55
N ARG A 183 1.64 -9.57 -27.66
CA ARG A 183 0.64 -9.24 -26.62
C ARG A 183 0.87 -10.01 -25.33
N TYR A 184 1.16 -11.31 -25.42
CA TYR A 184 1.46 -12.14 -24.24
C TYR A 184 2.71 -11.65 -23.50
N VAL A 185 3.79 -11.42 -24.24
CA VAL A 185 5.04 -10.92 -23.70
C VAL A 185 4.86 -9.56 -23.03
N ARG A 186 4.09 -8.64 -23.62
CA ARG A 186 3.73 -7.37 -22.97
C ARG A 186 2.93 -7.56 -21.67
N ALA A 187 2.05 -8.56 -21.60
CA ALA A 187 1.29 -8.85 -20.40
C ALA A 187 2.21 -9.35 -19.27
N GLU A 188 3.15 -10.25 -19.57
CA GLU A 188 4.18 -10.71 -18.63
C GLU A 188 5.08 -9.57 -18.15
N ASN A 189 5.56 -8.73 -19.08
CA ASN A 189 6.41 -7.60 -18.73
C ASN A 189 5.69 -6.59 -17.83
N LYS A 190 4.38 -6.42 -18.01
CA LYS A 190 3.59 -5.53 -17.14
C LYS A 190 3.56 -6.06 -15.70
N ASP A 191 3.45 -7.38 -15.52
CA ASP A 191 3.50 -8.04 -14.21
C ASP A 191 4.89 -7.91 -13.56
N ARG A 192 5.93 -8.19 -14.36
CA ARG A 192 7.34 -8.02 -13.96
C ARG A 192 7.64 -6.60 -13.49
N LEU A 193 7.28 -5.62 -14.30
CA LEU A 193 7.55 -4.21 -14.02
C LEU A 193 6.73 -3.68 -12.85
N HIS A 194 5.50 -4.16 -12.67
CA HIS A 194 4.69 -3.86 -11.49
C HIS A 194 5.37 -4.39 -10.21
N THR A 195 5.83 -5.64 -10.23
CA THR A 195 6.57 -6.27 -9.12
C THR A 195 7.83 -5.49 -8.77
N ILE A 196 8.62 -5.10 -9.78
CA ILE A 196 9.85 -4.30 -9.62
C ILE A 196 9.55 -2.94 -8.99
N ARG A 197 8.62 -2.16 -9.57
CA ARG A 197 8.30 -0.82 -9.09
C ARG A 197 7.74 -0.83 -7.68
N HIS A 198 6.90 -1.82 -7.36
CA HIS A 198 6.38 -1.99 -6.01
C HIS A 198 7.53 -2.25 -5.02
N TYR A 199 8.45 -3.16 -5.34
CA TYR A 199 9.60 -3.42 -4.48
C TYR A 199 10.52 -2.19 -4.33
N GLN A 200 10.81 -1.48 -5.43
CA GLN A 200 11.60 -0.23 -5.39
C GLN A 200 10.94 0.83 -4.50
N HIS A 201 9.61 0.98 -4.60
CA HIS A 201 8.88 1.90 -3.74
C HIS A 201 8.98 1.49 -2.27
N VAL A 202 8.73 0.21 -1.95
CA VAL A 202 8.85 -0.30 -0.57
C VAL A 202 10.28 -0.10 -0.05
N LEU A 203 11.30 -0.37 -0.87
CA LEU A 203 12.70 -0.14 -0.50
C LEU A 203 13.00 1.33 -0.19
N ALA A 204 12.42 2.26 -0.94
CA ALA A 204 12.62 3.69 -0.73
C ALA A 204 11.91 4.23 0.52
N VAL A 205 10.79 3.63 0.93
CA VAL A 205 9.98 4.13 2.07
C VAL A 205 10.13 3.31 3.36
N ASP A 206 10.47 2.02 3.26
CA ASP A 206 10.58 1.05 4.36
C ASP A 206 11.59 -0.06 4.02
N PRO A 207 12.90 0.17 4.24
CA PRO A 207 13.95 -0.79 3.92
C PRO A 207 13.84 -2.11 4.68
N GLU A 208 13.33 -2.10 5.91
CA GLU A 208 13.16 -3.31 6.72
C GLU A 208 12.08 -4.22 6.13
N LYS A 209 10.93 -3.65 5.76
CA LYS A 209 9.88 -4.39 5.05
C LYS A 209 10.35 -4.87 3.70
N ALA A 210 11.11 -4.06 2.95
CA ALA A 210 11.70 -4.49 1.69
C ALA A 210 12.61 -5.71 1.87
N ALA A 211 13.46 -5.72 2.91
CA ALA A 211 14.32 -6.87 3.20
C ALA A 211 13.51 -8.16 3.47
N GLN A 212 12.37 -8.06 4.16
CA GLN A 212 11.47 -9.19 4.41
C GLN A 212 10.80 -9.70 3.12
N MET A 213 10.48 -8.80 2.19
CA MET A 213 9.79 -9.14 0.93
C MET A 213 10.75 -9.59 -0.19
N LYS A 214 12.05 -9.29 -0.09
CA LYS A 214 13.05 -9.50 -1.15
C LYS A 214 13.04 -10.92 -1.71
N SER A 215 12.99 -11.95 -0.85
CA SER A 215 13.01 -13.34 -1.28
C SER A 215 11.77 -13.71 -2.11
N GLN A 216 10.59 -13.26 -1.69
CA GLN A 216 9.33 -13.47 -2.39
C GLN A 216 9.32 -12.78 -3.75
N VAL A 217 9.78 -11.53 -3.81
CA VAL A 217 9.91 -10.75 -5.04
C VAL A 217 10.84 -11.45 -6.04
N MET A 218 12.03 -11.87 -5.60
CA MET A 218 12.98 -12.57 -6.47
C MET A 218 12.47 -13.93 -6.95
N THR A 219 11.64 -14.62 -6.15
CA THR A 219 10.98 -15.85 -6.59
C THR A 219 9.91 -15.55 -7.64
N HIS A 220 9.09 -14.52 -7.44
CA HIS A 220 8.06 -14.15 -8.41
C HIS A 220 8.66 -13.78 -9.78
N LEU A 221 9.73 -12.99 -9.79
CA LEU A 221 10.42 -12.59 -11.02
C LEU A 221 10.99 -13.81 -11.79
N ARG A 222 11.56 -14.78 -11.07
CA ARG A 222 12.02 -16.05 -11.67
C ARG A 222 10.88 -16.86 -12.27
N VAL A 223 9.74 -16.95 -11.58
CA VAL A 223 8.55 -17.64 -12.09
C VAL A 223 8.03 -16.99 -13.38
N ILE A 224 8.04 -15.66 -13.46
CA ILE A 224 7.67 -14.92 -14.69
C ILE A 224 8.61 -15.28 -15.84
N GLU A 225 9.93 -15.24 -15.59
CA GLU A 225 10.94 -15.57 -16.59
C GLU A 225 10.82 -17.02 -17.09
N GLU A 226 10.71 -17.99 -16.17
CA GLU A 226 10.56 -19.40 -16.51
C GLU A 226 9.29 -19.66 -17.33
N ARG A 227 8.16 -19.06 -16.93
CA ARG A 227 6.88 -19.18 -17.64
C ARG A 227 6.94 -18.57 -19.04
N MET A 228 7.62 -17.44 -19.20
CA MET A 228 7.86 -16.82 -20.50
C MET A 228 8.71 -17.73 -21.39
N ASN A 229 9.81 -18.28 -20.87
CA ASN A 229 10.68 -19.21 -21.61
C ASN A 229 9.94 -20.49 -22.04
N GLN A 230 9.11 -21.05 -21.15
CA GLN A 230 8.24 -22.19 -21.50
C GLN A 230 7.27 -21.83 -22.64
N SER A 231 6.71 -20.63 -22.63
CA SER A 231 5.77 -20.18 -23.66
C SER A 231 6.46 -19.94 -25.02
N LEU A 232 7.68 -19.40 -25.00
CA LEU A 232 8.51 -19.23 -26.19
C LEU A 232 8.90 -20.59 -26.80
N SER A 233 9.21 -21.58 -25.97
CA SER A 233 9.55 -22.94 -26.42
C SER A 233 8.46 -23.60 -27.27
N LEU A 234 7.20 -23.14 -27.18
CA LEU A 234 6.11 -23.67 -27.98
C LEU A 234 6.28 -23.39 -29.49
N LEU A 235 7.10 -22.40 -29.88
CA LEU A 235 7.44 -22.12 -31.28
C LEU A 235 8.18 -23.28 -31.95
N TYR A 236 8.87 -24.14 -31.21
CA TYR A 236 9.50 -25.35 -31.76
C TYR A 236 8.48 -26.31 -32.40
N LYS A 237 7.19 -26.16 -32.13
CA LYS A 237 6.12 -26.92 -32.79
C LYS A 237 5.83 -26.45 -34.22
N VAL A 238 6.26 -25.23 -34.58
CA VAL A 238 6.06 -24.59 -35.89
C VAL A 238 7.39 -23.99 -36.39
N PRO A 239 8.38 -24.82 -36.74
CA PRO A 239 9.76 -24.38 -36.97
C PRO A 239 9.90 -23.35 -38.09
N TYR A 240 9.13 -23.45 -39.18
CA TYR A 240 9.19 -22.46 -40.26
C TYR A 240 8.72 -21.07 -39.80
N VAL A 241 7.71 -21.01 -38.93
CA VAL A 241 7.24 -19.75 -38.35
C VAL A 241 8.30 -19.19 -37.43
N ALA A 242 8.89 -20.05 -36.58
CA ALA A 242 9.92 -19.65 -35.63
C ALA A 242 11.11 -18.98 -36.32
N GLU A 243 11.58 -19.55 -37.44
CA GLU A 243 12.65 -18.98 -38.26
C GLU A 243 12.26 -17.63 -38.87
N GLU A 244 11.02 -17.49 -39.37
CA GLU A 244 10.54 -16.24 -39.99
C GLU A 244 10.42 -15.07 -39.02
N ILE A 245 10.11 -15.33 -37.74
CA ILE A 245 9.83 -14.28 -36.74
C ILE A 245 10.95 -14.12 -35.69
N GLN A 246 12.08 -14.80 -35.88
CA GLN A 246 13.15 -14.91 -34.89
C GLN A 246 13.75 -13.55 -34.54
N ASP A 247 14.03 -12.72 -35.55
CA ASP A 247 14.64 -11.40 -35.37
C ASP A 247 13.75 -10.48 -34.51
N GLU A 248 12.43 -10.48 -34.74
CA GLU A 248 11.49 -9.69 -33.94
C GLU A 248 11.29 -10.23 -32.52
N ILE A 249 11.54 -11.52 -32.30
CA ILE A 249 11.55 -12.10 -30.95
C ILE A 249 12.82 -11.68 -30.21
N ASP A 250 13.97 -11.75 -30.86
CA ASP A 250 15.25 -11.40 -30.25
C ASP A 250 15.30 -9.92 -29.85
N GLU A 251 14.81 -9.02 -30.71
CA GLU A 251 14.64 -7.60 -30.38
C GLU A 251 13.75 -7.41 -29.15
N LEU A 252 12.60 -8.09 -29.11
CA LEU A 252 11.63 -8.01 -28.00
C LEU A 252 12.18 -8.54 -26.67
N LEU A 253 13.05 -9.55 -26.70
CA LEU A 253 13.68 -10.14 -25.51
C LEU A 253 14.90 -9.34 -25.04
N GLN A 254 15.62 -8.68 -25.95
CA GLN A 254 16.76 -7.85 -25.61
C GLN A 254 16.34 -6.61 -24.80
N GLU A 255 15.28 -5.92 -25.22
CA GLU A 255 14.69 -4.80 -24.47
C GLU A 255 14.35 -5.22 -23.03
N GLN A 256 13.81 -6.42 -22.88
CA GLN A 256 13.41 -6.94 -21.59
C GLN A 256 14.55 -7.28 -20.65
N ARG A 257 15.65 -7.80 -21.20
CA ARG A 257 16.82 -8.18 -20.42
C ARG A 257 17.50 -6.91 -19.87
N ALA A 258 17.58 -5.86 -20.69
CA ALA A 258 18.11 -4.57 -20.25
C ALA A 258 17.36 -3.97 -19.04
N ASP A 259 16.02 -4.02 -19.04
CA ASP A 259 15.19 -3.56 -17.90
C ASP A 259 15.49 -4.35 -16.61
N MET A 260 15.66 -5.67 -16.73
CA MET A 260 15.96 -6.55 -15.59
C MET A 260 17.37 -6.33 -15.05
N ASP A 261 18.35 -6.17 -15.94
CA ASP A 261 19.73 -5.89 -15.58
C ASP A 261 19.83 -4.54 -14.84
N GLN A 262 19.11 -3.52 -15.33
CA GLN A 262 19.01 -2.23 -14.65
C GLN A 262 18.41 -2.36 -13.24
N PHE A 263 17.35 -3.16 -13.08
CA PHE A 263 16.76 -3.40 -11.76
C PHE A 263 17.72 -4.11 -10.81
N THR A 264 18.36 -5.19 -11.26
CA THR A 264 19.28 -5.98 -10.42
C THR A 264 20.51 -5.16 -10.00
N SER A 265 21.05 -4.33 -10.90
CA SER A 265 22.09 -3.34 -10.59
C SER A 265 21.64 -2.36 -9.52
N SER A 266 20.43 -1.79 -9.64
CA SER A 266 19.91 -0.83 -8.64
C SER A 266 19.76 -1.42 -7.23
N ILE A 267 19.45 -2.71 -7.13
CA ILE A 267 19.36 -3.40 -5.84
C ILE A 267 20.75 -3.71 -5.28
N SER A 268 21.71 -4.08 -6.13
CA SER A 268 23.08 -4.38 -5.71
C SER A 268 23.81 -3.14 -5.21
N GLU A 269 23.58 -1.97 -5.83
CA GLU A 269 24.19 -0.70 -5.44
C GLU A 269 23.63 -0.17 -4.10
N SER A 270 22.35 -0.44 -3.80
CA SER A 270 21.74 -0.07 -2.51
C SER A 270 22.30 -0.81 -1.30
N GLN A 271 23.27 -1.73 -1.47
CA GLN A 271 23.93 -2.47 -0.39
C GLN A 271 25.25 -1.85 0.12
N VAL A 272 25.64 -0.63 -0.27
CA VAL A 272 26.91 -0.05 0.20
C VAL A 272 26.73 1.36 0.77
N ASP A 273 26.54 1.45 2.10
CA ASP A 273 27.20 2.48 2.91
C ASP A 273 27.14 2.13 4.42
N VAL A 274 28.07 1.27 4.85
CA VAL A 274 28.68 1.37 6.19
C VAL A 274 30.19 1.35 5.98
N ARG A 275 30.74 2.52 5.68
CA ARG A 275 32.19 2.77 5.79
C ARG A 275 32.61 2.58 7.25
N VAL A 276 33.25 1.45 7.55
CA VAL A 276 34.29 1.42 8.58
C VAL A 276 35.62 1.54 7.84
N SER A 277 36.28 2.67 8.07
CA SER A 277 37.62 2.97 7.57
C SER A 277 38.66 2.09 8.27
N SER A 278 39.48 1.41 7.50
CA SER A 278 40.87 1.15 7.87
C SER A 278 41.67 0.87 6.60
N GLU A 279 42.71 1.67 6.43
CA GLU A 279 43.64 1.67 5.32
C GLU A 279 44.47 0.36 5.27
N GLU A 280 44.80 -0.01 4.03
CA GLU A 280 46.04 -0.61 3.54
C GLU A 280 46.48 -2.01 4.04
N SER A 281 46.52 -2.98 3.11
CA SER A 281 47.71 -3.80 2.78
C SER A 281 47.36 -4.79 1.65
N GLU A 282 48.14 -4.75 0.56
CA GLU A 282 48.12 -5.73 -0.54
C GLU A 282 48.74 -7.09 -0.14
N GLU A 283 48.17 -8.20 -0.62
CA GLU A 283 48.82 -9.25 -1.44
C GLU A 283 47.93 -10.51 -1.58
N ILE A 284 48.07 -11.22 -2.71
CA ILE A 284 47.19 -12.27 -3.27
C ILE A 284 47.71 -13.71 -2.91
N PRO A 285 47.13 -14.82 -3.42
CA PRO A 285 46.23 -15.79 -2.76
C PRO A 285 46.91 -17.14 -2.41
N LEU A 286 46.21 -18.07 -1.73
CA LEU A 286 46.14 -19.51 -2.07
C LEU A 286 45.31 -20.34 -1.05
N GLU A 287 44.88 -21.50 -1.53
CA GLU A 287 43.83 -22.42 -1.08
C GLU A 287 43.92 -23.04 0.33
N GLY A 288 42.76 -23.48 0.86
CA GLY A 288 42.67 -24.55 1.86
C GLY A 288 41.59 -24.37 2.95
N LYS A 289 40.44 -25.05 2.83
CA LYS A 289 39.57 -25.43 3.98
C LYS A 289 40.12 -26.74 4.60
N PRO A 290 39.76 -27.23 5.83
CA PRO A 290 38.70 -26.79 6.77
C PRO A 290 39.00 -26.84 8.31
N PHE A 291 38.09 -26.21 9.09
CA PHE A 291 37.57 -26.55 10.46
C PHE A 291 38.43 -26.57 11.77
N ARG A 292 38.13 -25.57 12.65
CA ARG A 292 37.81 -25.50 14.13
C ARG A 292 38.37 -26.58 15.13
N PRO A 293 38.68 -26.27 16.44
CA PRO A 293 37.78 -25.60 17.41
C PRO A 293 38.37 -24.76 18.61
N PHE A 294 37.49 -23.91 19.18
CA PHE A 294 37.36 -23.30 20.53
C PHE A 294 38.56 -23.19 21.52
N ARG A 295 38.77 -21.98 22.09
CA ARG A 295 38.57 -21.71 23.54
C ARG A 295 38.70 -20.23 23.95
N VAL A 296 37.77 -19.83 24.81
CA VAL A 296 37.60 -18.54 25.49
C VAL A 296 38.63 -18.37 26.61
N LYS A 297 39.18 -17.15 26.81
CA LYS A 297 39.65 -16.69 28.12
C LYS A 297 39.22 -15.25 28.39
N ALA A 298 38.83 -15.07 29.65
CA ALA A 298 38.06 -13.97 30.20
C ALA A 298 38.85 -12.67 30.38
N ILE A 299 38.06 -11.59 30.47
CA ILE A 299 38.39 -10.18 30.67
C ILE A 299 38.89 -9.94 32.12
N PRO A 300 39.90 -9.11 32.36
CA PRO A 300 40.06 -8.39 33.62
C PRO A 300 39.46 -6.98 33.53
N ALA A 301 38.64 -6.64 34.52
CA ALA A 301 37.99 -5.35 34.69
C ALA A 301 38.97 -4.22 35.05
N LEU A 302 38.58 -3.01 34.65
CA LEU A 302 39.23 -1.73 34.98
C LEU A 302 39.06 -1.36 36.46
N PRO A 303 39.98 -0.56 37.03
CA PRO A 303 39.91 -0.12 38.41
C PRO A 303 39.03 1.13 38.58
N GLU A 304 38.25 1.16 39.65
CA GLU A 304 37.69 2.38 40.24
C GLU A 304 38.65 2.90 41.34
N SER A 305 39.10 4.14 41.21
CA SER A 305 39.58 5.01 42.30
C SER A 305 38.40 5.93 42.68
N GLU A 306 38.12 6.35 43.92
CA GLU A 306 38.85 6.41 45.18
C GLU A 306 37.80 6.77 46.27
N GLY A 307 38.06 6.46 47.54
CA GLY A 307 37.22 6.96 48.62
C GLY A 307 37.56 6.46 50.04
N THR A 308 38.41 7.24 50.73
CA THR A 308 38.74 7.29 52.17
C THR A 308 39.68 6.25 52.77
#